data_AF-K1E4C7-F1
#
_entry.id   AF-K1E4C7-F1
#
_cell.length_a   1.000
_cell.length_b   1.000
_cell.length_c   1.000
_cell.angle_alpha   90.00
_cell.angle_beta   90.00
_cell.angle_gamma   90.00
#
_symmetry.space_group_name_H-M   'P 1'
#
loop_
_entity.id
_entity.type
_entity.pdbx_description
1 polymer ?
#
loop_
_entity_poly.entity_id
_entity_poly.type
_entity_poly.pdbx_seq_one_letter_code
_entity_poly.pdbx_strand_id
1 'polypeptide(L)'
;MNLDVVKGELPKWQNLAEDLGTVITNVNTQVQAANEAWNGADSEKFVSEWESQHRPQLEKIKQMLDALSEQLQHETTQQGEISNR
;
A
#
# COMPACT_ATOMS: atom_id res chain seq x y z
N MET A 1 26.80 0.05 -2.98
CA MET A 1 25.44 0.60 -3.16
C MET A 1 25.58 2.10 -3.39
N ASN A 2 24.85 2.69 -4.34
CA ASN A 2 24.83 4.14 -4.47
C ASN A 2 23.75 4.69 -3.51
N LEU A 3 24.19 5.16 -2.34
CA LEU A 3 23.30 5.62 -1.26
C LEU A 3 22.40 6.77 -1.72
N ASP A 4 22.84 7.63 -2.64
CA ASP A 4 22.05 8.76 -3.12
C ASP A 4 20.92 8.30 -4.05
N VAL A 5 21.18 7.30 -4.90
CA VAL A 5 20.13 6.69 -5.72
C VAL A 5 19.08 6.03 -4.84
N VAL A 6 19.51 5.25 -3.84
CA VAL A 6 18.61 4.55 -2.92
C VAL A 6 17.76 5.52 -2.09
N LYS A 7 18.38 6.59 -1.55
CA LYS A 7 17.67 7.67 -0.85
C LYS A 7 16.68 8.41 -1.76
N GLY A 8 16.96 8.50 -3.06
CA GLY A 8 16.04 9.09 -4.04
C GLY A 8 14.84 8.22 -4.39
N GLU A 9 14.94 6.89 -4.25
CA GLU A 9 13.83 5.96 -4.51
C GLU A 9 12.92 5.79 -3.29
N LEU A 10 13.44 5.89 -2.07
CA LEU A 10 12.67 5.68 -0.84
C LEU A 10 11.38 6.53 -0.76
N PRO A 11 11.39 7.86 -1.01
CA PRO A 11 10.16 8.65 -0.99
C PRO A 11 9.13 8.19 -2.02
N LYS A 12 9.57 7.62 -3.15
CA LYS A 12 8.64 7.10 -4.17
C LYS A 12 7.91 5.87 -3.67
N TRP A 13 8.59 4.99 -2.92
CA TRP A 13 7.97 3.80 -2.35
C TRP A 13 6.98 4.14 -1.24
N GLN A 14 7.32 5.13 -0.41
CA GLN A 14 6.40 5.69 0.59
C GLN A 14 5.16 6.28 -0.07
N ASN A 15 5.33 7.10 -1.11
CA ASN A 15 4.21 7.65 -1.88
C ASN A 15 3.34 6.55 -2.51
N LEU A 16 3.94 5.47 -3.05
CA LEU A 16 3.18 4.34 -3.60
C LEU A 16 2.31 3.65 -2.54
N ALA A 17 2.80 3.53 -1.30
CA ALA A 17 2.02 2.95 -0.21
C ALA A 17 0.85 3.86 0.21
N GLU A 18 1.04 5.18 0.20
CA GLU A 18 0.00 6.18 0.45
C GLU A 18 -1.06 6.21 -0.66
N ASP A 19 -0.62 6.21 -1.92
CA ASP A 19 -1.48 6.13 -3.11
C ASP A 19 -2.33 4.86 -3.07
N LEU A 20 -1.73 3.73 -2.71
CA LEU A 20 -2.46 2.46 -2.56
C LEU A 20 -3.48 2.53 -1.42
N GLY A 21 -3.15 3.18 -0.30
CA GLY A 21 -4.11 3.46 0.77
C GLY A 21 -5.32 4.27 0.27
N THR A 22 -5.06 5.31 -0.52
CA THR A 22 -6.10 6.14 -1.14
C THR A 22 -6.97 5.32 -2.10
N VAL A 23 -6.38 4.44 -2.92
CA VAL A 23 -7.11 3.52 -3.80
C VAL A 23 -8.03 2.61 -2.99
N ILE A 24 -7.52 1.99 -1.91
CA ILE A 24 -8.33 1.11 -1.05
C ILE A 24 -9.53 1.87 -0.49
N THR A 25 -9.33 3.08 0.03
CA THR A 25 -10.41 3.92 0.56
C THR A 25 -11.44 4.26 -0.51
N ASN A 26 -10.99 4.70 -1.68
CA ASN A 26 -11.89 5.11 -2.78
C ASN A 26 -12.72 3.94 -3.29
N VAL A 27 -12.10 2.77 -3.51
CA VAL A 27 -12.82 1.57 -3.95
C VAL A 27 -13.82 1.14 -2.88
N ASN A 28 -13.43 1.18 -1.60
CA ASN A 28 -14.36 0.85 -0.51
C ASN A 28 -15.60 1.76 -0.52
N THR A 29 -15.42 3.08 -0.65
CA THR A 29 -16.54 4.03 -0.78
C THR A 29 -17.43 3.71 -1.98
N GLN A 30 -16.85 3.40 -3.14
CA GLN A 30 -17.60 3.08 -4.35
C GLN A 30 -18.35 1.75 -4.26
N VAL A 31 -17.75 0.73 -3.62
CA VAL A 31 -18.39 -0.57 -3.38
C VAL A 31 -19.61 -0.41 -2.48
N GLN A 32 -19.52 0.38 -1.41
CA GLN A 32 -20.65 0.63 -0.52
C GLN A 32 -21.75 1.43 -1.23
N ALA A 33 -21.39 2.48 -1.97
CA ALA A 33 -22.37 3.26 -2.74
C ALA A 33 -23.08 2.42 -3.82
N ALA A 34 -22.36 1.50 -4.48
CA ALA A 34 -22.95 0.57 -5.43
C ALA A 34 -23.93 -0.40 -4.76
N ASN A 35 -23.60 -0.90 -3.57
CA ASN A 35 -24.49 -1.77 -2.80
C ASN A 35 -25.79 -1.06 -2.40
N GLU A 36 -25.68 0.17 -1.89
CA GLU A 36 -26.83 0.99 -1.49
C GLU A 36 -27.75 1.35 -2.67
N ALA A 37 -27.20 1.49 -3.88
CA ALA A 37 -27.98 1.82 -5.08
C ALA A 37 -28.66 0.59 -5.70
N TRP A 38 -28.03 -0.58 -5.67
CA TRP A 38 -28.54 -1.79 -6.32
C TRP A 38 -29.48 -2.57 -5.40
N ASN A 39 -29.18 -2.71 -4.11
CA ASN A 39 -29.98 -3.43 -3.10
C ASN A 39 -30.48 -4.81 -3.58
N GLY A 40 -29.55 -5.77 -3.75
CA GLY A 40 -29.89 -7.15 -4.10
C GLY A 40 -28.79 -8.17 -3.75
N ALA A 41 -29.11 -9.47 -3.85
CA ALA A 41 -28.17 -10.54 -3.51
C ALA A 41 -26.84 -10.48 -4.29
N ASP A 42 -26.89 -10.02 -5.54
CA ASP A 42 -25.69 -9.82 -6.37
C ASP A 42 -24.81 -8.66 -5.85
N SER A 43 -25.42 -7.61 -5.29
CA SER A 43 -24.67 -6.50 -4.71
C SER A 43 -24.02 -6.89 -3.37
N GLU A 44 -24.71 -7.70 -2.55
CA GLU A 44 -24.13 -8.29 -1.34
C GLU A 44 -22.93 -9.20 -1.68
N LYS A 45 -23.04 -10.00 -2.75
CA LYS A 45 -21.93 -10.82 -3.24
C LYS A 45 -20.75 -9.95 -3.70
N PHE A 46 -21.01 -8.87 -4.43
CA PHE A 46 -19.97 -7.93 -4.86
C PHE A 46 -19.24 -7.29 -3.67
N VAL A 47 -19.97 -6.85 -2.64
CA VAL A 47 -19.37 -6.35 -1.38
C VAL A 47 -18.55 -7.45 -0.70
N SER A 48 -19.07 -8.67 -0.64
CA SER A 48 -18.38 -9.80 -0.02
C SER A 48 -17.06 -10.14 -0.72
N GLU A 49 -17.03 -10.12 -2.07
CA GLU A 49 -15.81 -10.33 -2.86
C GLU A 49 -14.78 -9.22 -2.60
N TRP A 50 -15.22 -7.97 -2.53
CA TRP A 50 -14.36 -6.84 -2.16
C TRP A 50 -13.75 -7.02 -0.76
N GLU A 51 -14.58 -7.29 0.25
CA GLU A 51 -14.15 -7.37 1.66
C GLU A 51 -13.29 -8.59 1.96
N SER A 52 -13.59 -9.75 1.35
CA SER A 52 -12.92 -11.01 1.68
C SER A 52 -11.68 -11.30 0.84
N GLN A 53 -11.60 -10.77 -0.39
CA GLN A 53 -10.52 -11.10 -1.31
C GLN A 53 -9.70 -9.86 -1.70
N HIS A 54 -10.33 -8.85 -2.28
CA HIS A 54 -9.59 -7.77 -2.95
C HIS A 54 -8.97 -6.78 -1.96
N ARG A 55 -9.76 -6.27 -1.01
CA ARG A 55 -9.26 -5.33 0.00
C ARG A 55 -8.10 -5.90 0.82
N PRO A 56 -8.18 -7.12 1.41
CA PRO A 56 -7.08 -7.67 2.18
C PRO A 56 -5.79 -7.89 1.36
N GLN A 57 -5.92 -8.23 0.07
CA GLN A 57 -4.75 -8.37 -0.82
C GLN A 57 -4.06 -7.03 -1.07
N LEU A 58 -4.82 -5.96 -1.28
CA LEU A 58 -4.28 -4.61 -1.44
C LEU A 58 -3.65 -4.11 -0.13
N GLU A 59 -4.30 -4.35 1.02
CA GLU A 59 -3.74 -4.04 2.34
C GLU A 59 -2.41 -4.78 2.57
N LYS A 60 -2.32 -6.05 2.16
CA LYS A 60 -1.08 -6.83 2.22
C LYS A 60 0.02 -6.24 1.33
N ILE A 61 -0.31 -5.80 0.11
CA ILE A 61 0.66 -5.15 -0.78
C ILE A 61 1.17 -3.84 -0.14
N LYS A 62 0.27 -3.04 0.44
CA LYS A 62 0.65 -1.83 1.17
C LYS A 62 1.63 -2.15 2.30
N GLN A 63 1.32 -3.14 3.13
CA GLN A 63 2.21 -3.57 4.22
C GLN A 63 3.58 -4.03 3.71
N MET A 64 3.64 -4.70 2.55
CA MET A 64 4.91 -5.09 1.93
C MET A 64 5.72 -3.87 1.46
N LEU A 65 5.07 -2.84 0.92
CA LEU A 65 5.74 -1.58 0.54
C LEU A 65 6.27 -0.82 1.76
N ASP A 66 5.48 -0.78 2.85
CA ASP A 66 5.88 -0.18 4.12
C ASP A 66 7.12 -0.90 4.68
N ALA A 67 7.10 -2.24 4.73
CA ALA A 67 8.22 -3.05 5.22
C ALA A 67 9.48 -2.90 4.36
N LEU A 68 9.34 -2.84 3.03
CA LEU A 68 10.47 -2.59 2.12
C LEU A 68 11.07 -1.20 2.35
N SER A 69 10.24 -0.20 2.59
CA SER A 69 10.68 1.16 2.89
C SER A 69 11.43 1.23 4.21
N GLU A 70 10.94 0.56 5.25
CA GLU A 70 11.60 0.45 6.56
C GLU A 70 12.96 -0.26 6.45
N GLN A 71 13.01 -1.39 5.74
CA GLN A 71 14.25 -2.12 5.50
C GLN A 71 15.28 -1.26 4.75
N LEU A 72 14.85 -0.57 3.69
CA LEU A 72 15.71 0.29 2.90
C LEU A 72 16.28 1.46 3.72
N GLN A 73 15.45 2.07 4.57
CA GLN A 73 15.85 3.12 5.49
C GLN A 73 16.89 2.60 6.50
N HIS A 74 16.69 1.40 7.04
CA HIS A 74 17.61 0.77 7.99
C HIS A 74 18.97 0.49 7.35
N GLU A 75 19.00 -0.17 6.19
CA GLU A 75 20.23 -0.51 5.47
C GLU A 75 21.01 0.73 5.03
N THR A 76 20.32 1.76 4.57
CA THR A 76 20.92 3.05 4.19
C THR A 76 21.56 3.76 5.39
N THR A 77 20.91 3.69 6.55
CA THR A 77 21.43 4.28 7.80
C THR A 77 22.71 3.58 8.24
N GLN A 78 22.70 2.25 8.29
CA GLN A 78 23.89 1.45 8.65
C GLN A 78 25.06 1.68 7.71
N GLN A 79 24.82 1.72 6.39
CA GLN A 79 25.89 1.99 5.44
C GLN A 79 26.45 3.40 5.57
N GLY A 80 25.62 4.40 5.87
CA GLY A 80 26.08 5.76 6.16
C GLY A 80 27.03 5.83 7.37
N GLU A 81 26.76 5.04 8.41
CA GLU A 81 27.63 4.95 9.60
C GLU A 81 28.96 4.26 9.32
N ILE A 82 28.95 3.19 8.51
CA ILE A 82 30.16 2.44 8.13
C ILE A 82 31.03 3.26 7.17
N SER A 83 30.44 3.94 6.18
CA SER A 83 31.19 4.73 5.19
C SER A 83 31.74 6.06 5.73
N ASN A 84 31.21 6.56 6.86
CA ASN A 84 31.73 7.75 7.55
C ASN A 84 32.79 7.43 8.62
N ARG A 85 33.23 6.18 8.74
CA ARG A 85 34.39 5.75 9.54
C ARG A 85 35.61 5.54 8.65
#